data_AF-K0XUC3-F1
#
_entry.id   AF-K0XUC3-F1
#
_cell.length_a   1.000
_cell.length_b   1.000
_cell.length_c   1.000
_cell.angle_alpha   90.00
_cell.angle_beta   90.00
_cell.angle_gamma   90.00
#
_symmetry.space_group_name_H-M   'P 1'
#
loop_
_entity.id
_entity.type
_entity.pdbx_description
1 polymer ?
#
loop_
_entity_poly.entity_id
_entity_poly.type
_entity_poly.pdbx_seq_one_letter_code
_entity_poly.pdbx_strand_id
1 'polypeptide(L)' 'MDKWIDINLLDKYPEATDSMINEALDMCMEQVKNNLPAFEEYFPAANSEGDFYTQGINTDWTSGFWTGGVWK' A
#
# COMPACT_ATOMS: atom_id res chain seq x y z
N MET A 1 0.29 30.36 -7.48
CA MET A 1 0.41 29.12 -6.67
C MET A 1 1.46 28.27 -7.34
N ASP A 2 2.67 28.26 -6.80
CA ASP A 2 3.73 27.37 -7.27
C ASP A 2 3.35 25.95 -6.85
N LYS A 3 2.76 25.22 -7.81
CA LYS A 3 2.23 23.85 -7.62
C LYS A 3 3.33 22.79 -7.47
N TRP A 4 4.60 23.19 -7.52
CA TRP A 4 5.73 22.28 -7.64
C TRP A 4 6.77 22.60 -6.57
N ILE A 5 7.19 21.55 -5.86
CA ILE A 5 8.37 21.60 -5.01
C ILE A 5 9.62 21.67 -5.89
N ASP A 6 10.57 22.54 -5.52
CA ASP A 6 11.88 22.60 -6.15
C ASP A 6 12.63 21.28 -5.86
N ILE A 7 13.23 20.67 -6.89
CA ILE A 7 14.00 19.43 -6.74
C ILE A 7 15.15 19.58 -5.74
N ASN A 8 15.76 20.77 -5.68
CA ASN A 8 16.82 21.08 -4.71
C ASN A 8 16.32 21.12 -3.26
N LEU A 9 15.00 21.16 -3.07
CA LEU A 9 14.38 21.05 -1.76
C LEU A 9 14.37 19.59 -1.27
N LEU A 10 14.38 18.60 -2.17
CA LEU A 10 14.42 17.19 -1.80
C LEU A 10 15.74 16.81 -1.11
N ASP A 11 16.86 17.37 -1.58
CA ASP A 11 18.20 17.12 -1.02
C ASP A 11 18.34 17.52 0.46
N LYS A 12 17.40 18.33 0.98
CA LYS A 12 17.38 18.75 2.39
C LYS A 12 16.73 17.73 3.32
N TYR A 13 15.99 16.77 2.77
CA TYR A 13 15.36 15.73 3.56
C TYR A 13 16.34 14.58 3.74
N PRO A 14 16.47 14.04 4.97
CA PRO A 14 17.32 12.88 5.20
C PRO A 14 16.76 11.69 4.40
N GLU A 15 17.66 10.92 3.79
CA GLU A 15 17.33 9.64 3.19
C GLU A 15 16.77 8.70 4.27
N ALA A 16 15.87 7.81 3.87
CA ALA A 16 15.37 6.77 4.76
C ALA A 16 16.53 5.85 5.16
N THR A 17 16.65 5.57 6.45
CA THR A 17 17.62 4.59 6.93
C THR A 17 17.13 3.17 6.64
N ASP A 18 18.06 2.21 6.59
CA ASP A 18 17.69 0.80 6.42
C ASP A 18 16.73 0.33 7.52
N SER A 19 16.85 0.82 8.76
CA SER A 19 15.91 0.49 9.85
C SER A 19 14.49 0.94 9.52
N MET A 20 14.34 2.19 9.07
CA MET A 20 13.04 2.74 8.69
C MET A 20 12.41 1.96 7.54
N ILE A 21 13.22 1.55 6.56
CA ILE A 21 12.77 0.75 5.41
C ILE A 21 12.30 -0.62 5.89
N ASN A 22 13.09 -1.31 6.69
CA ASN A 22 12.74 -2.64 7.21
C ASN A 22 11.49 -2.59 8.09
N GLU A 23 11.38 -1.62 9.01
CA GLU A 23 10.20 -1.45 9.86
C GLU A 23 8.93 -1.16 9.04
N ALA A 24 9.03 -0.34 7.99
CA ALA A 24 7.92 -0.08 7.09
C ALA A 24 7.50 -1.33 6.32
N LEU A 25 8.47 -2.11 5.82
CA LEU A 25 8.21 -3.37 5.14
C LEU A 25 7.55 -4.39 6.07
N ASP A 26 8.02 -4.53 7.30
CA ASP A 26 7.43 -5.41 8.32
C ASP A 26 5.96 -5.03 8.57
N MET A 27 5.67 -3.74 8.75
CA MET A 27 4.30 -3.27 8.90
C MET A 27 3.42 -3.60 7.69
N CYS A 28 3.93 -3.42 6.46
CA CYS A 28 3.22 -3.79 5.24
C CYS A 28 2.94 -5.31 5.19
N MET A 29 3.92 -6.14 5.54
CA MET A 29 3.77 -7.60 5.54
C MET A 29 2.71 -8.05 6.56
N GLU A 30 2.72 -7.49 7.77
CA GLU A 30 1.70 -7.80 8.77
C GLU A 30 0.30 -7.36 8.31
N GLN A 31 0.18 -6.22 7.63
CA GLN A 31 -1.10 -5.78 7.08
C GLN A 31 -1.64 -6.75 6.00
N VAL A 32 -0.77 -7.26 5.13
CA VAL A 32 -1.15 -8.28 4.12
C VAL A 32 -1.59 -9.56 4.80
N LYS A 33 -0.82 -10.08 5.77
CA LYS A 33 -1.16 -11.30 6.52
C LYS A 33 -2.51 -11.17 7.25
N ASN A 34 -2.74 -10.03 7.92
CA ASN A 34 -3.96 -9.79 8.66
C ASN A 34 -5.20 -9.69 7.77
N ASN A 35 -5.04 -9.18 6.54
CA ASN A 35 -6.12 -9.05 5.57
C ASN A 35 -6.34 -10.32 4.73
N LEU A 36 -5.35 -11.21 4.63
CA LEU A 36 -5.42 -12.40 3.80
C LEU A 36 -6.69 -13.25 4.03
N PRO A 37 -7.14 -13.52 5.28
CA PRO A 37 -8.38 -14.28 5.51
C PRO A 37 -9.64 -13.59 4.98
N ALA A 38 -9.65 -12.26 4.91
CA ALA A 38 -10.79 -11.52 4.37
C ALA A 38 -10.81 -11.52 2.83
N PHE A 39 -9.69 -11.83 2.17
CA PHE A 39 -9.52 -11.72 0.72
C PHE A 39 -8.92 -13.00 0.11
N GLU A 40 -9.19 -14.16 0.70
CA GLU A 40 -8.75 -15.46 0.18
C GLU A 40 -9.50 -15.81 -1.12
N GLU A 41 -10.81 -15.59 -1.15
CA GLU A 41 -11.69 -15.78 -2.32
C GLU A 41 -12.20 -14.46 -2.93
N TYR A 42 -11.79 -13.33 -2.34
CA TYR A 42 -12.24 -11.99 -2.70
C TYR A 42 -11.05 -11.06 -2.96
N PHE A 43 -11.32 -9.87 -3.49
CA PHE A 43 -10.32 -8.82 -3.68
C PHE A 43 -10.73 -7.56 -2.91
N PRO A 44 -9.79 -6.75 -2.42
CA PRO A 44 -10.13 -5.43 -1.90
C PRO A 44 -10.81 -4.57 -2.98
N ALA A 45 -11.84 -3.82 -2.60
CA ALA A 45 -12.42 -2.79 -3.47
C ALA A 45 -11.38 -1.71 -3.85
N ALA A 46 -11.66 -0.91 -4.87
CA ALA A 46 -10.73 0.12 -5.36
C ALA A 46 -10.40 1.22 -4.32
N ASN A 47 -11.23 1.39 -3.29
CA ASN A 47 -11.02 2.33 -2.19
C ASN A 47 -11.49 1.72 -0.87
N SER A 48 -11.00 2.26 0.24
CA SER A 48 -11.49 1.93 1.58
C SER A 48 -12.75 2.74 1.92
N GLU A 49 -13.50 2.26 2.89
CA GLU A 49 -14.62 2.93 3.54
C GLU A 49 -14.35 2.94 5.05
N GLY A 50 -14.17 4.12 5.64
CA GLY A 50 -13.81 4.24 7.06
C GLY A 50 -12.49 3.54 7.41
N ASP A 51 -11.49 3.66 6.53
CA ASP A 51 -10.15 3.05 6.66
C ASP A 51 -10.10 1.50 6.50
N PHE A 52 -11.22 0.85 6.16
CA PHE A 52 -11.26 -0.58 5.87
C PHE A 52 -11.66 -0.85 4.42
N TYR A 53 -10.99 -1.81 3.77
CA TYR A 53 -11.42 -2.28 2.46
C TYR A 53 -12.58 -3.27 2.58
N THR A 54 -13.58 -3.10 1.73
CA THR A 54 -14.66 -4.07 1.58
C THR A 54 -14.28 -5.14 0.55
N GLN A 55 -14.90 -6.31 0.65
CA GLN A 55 -14.75 -7.38 -0.34
C GLN A 55 -15.40 -6.98 -1.67
N GLY A 56 -14.65 -7.16 -2.75
CA GLY A 56 -15.08 -7.06 -4.14
C GLY A 56 -14.80 -8.35 -4.89
N ILE A 57 -15.24 -8.40 -6.15
CA ILE A 57 -15.00 -9.50 -7.09
C ILE A 57 -13.95 -9.09 -8.13
N ASN A 58 -13.34 -10.08 -8.78
CA ASN A 58 -12.29 -9.87 -9.79
C ASN A 58 -12.83 -9.33 -11.12
N THR A 59 -13.37 -8.12 -11.10
CA THR A 59 -13.92 -7.43 -12.28
C THR A 59 -13.40 -6.00 -12.41
N ASP A 60 -12.70 -5.50 -11.40
CA ASP A 60 -12.19 -4.14 -11.36
C ASP A 60 -10.74 -4.05 -11.83
N TRP A 61 -10.28 -2.86 -12.19
CA TRP A 61 -8.92 -2.62 -12.68
C TRP A 61 -7.84 -2.77 -11.58
N THR A 62 -8.25 -2.87 -10.31
CA THR A 62 -7.37 -2.86 -9.14
C THR A 62 -7.07 -4.23 -8.53
N SER A 63 -7.83 -5.28 -8.87
CA SER A 63 -7.70 -6.59 -8.22
C SER A 63 -6.28 -7.17 -8.35
N GLY A 64 -5.59 -6.88 -9.45
CA GLY A 64 -4.20 -7.30 -9.66
C GLY A 64 -3.19 -6.67 -8.68
N PHE A 65 -3.48 -5.49 -8.11
CA PHE A 65 -2.61 -4.88 -7.10
C PHE A 65 -2.58 -5.67 -5.81
N TRP A 66 -3.71 -6.27 -5.40
CA TRP A 66 -3.77 -7.14 -4.23
C TRP A 66 -2.87 -8.36 -4.41
N THR A 67 -3.01 -9.07 -5.54
CA THR A 67 -2.14 -10.21 -5.86
C THR A 67 -0.68 -9.79 -5.91
N GLY A 68 -0.36 -8.64 -6.52
CA GLY A 68 1.00 -8.09 -6.52
C GLY A 68 1.53 -7.77 -5.12
N GLY A 69 0.68 -7.32 -4.20
CA GLY A 69 1.02 -7.09 -2.79
C GLY A 69 1.30 -8.38 -2.01
N VAL A 70 0.58 -9.47 -2.29
CA VAL A 70 0.80 -10.78 -1.67
C VAL A 70 2.09 -11.45 -2.15
N TRP A 71 2.54 -11.16 -3.38
CA TRP A 71 3.75 -11.77 -3.97
C TRP A 71 5.07 -11.03 -3.69
N LYS A 72 5.03 -9.78 -3.22
CA LYS A 72 6.23 -8.99 -2.90
C LYS A 72 6.94 -9.52 -1.66
#